data_AF-A0A0F2JG98-F1
#
_entry.id   AF-A0A0F2JG98-F1
#
_cell.length_a   1.000
_cell.length_b   1.000
_cell.length_c   1.000
_cell.angle_alpha   90.00
_cell.angle_beta   90.00
_cell.angle_gamma   90.00
#
_symmetry.space_group_name_H-M   'P 1'
#
loop_
_entity.id
_entity.type
_entity.pdbx_description
1 polymer ?
#
loop_
_entity_poly.entity_id
_entity_poly.type
_entity_poly.pdbx_seq_one_letter_code
_entity_poly.pdbx_strand_id
1 'polypeptide(L)'
;MKRTRLKSKAQNRHRVRFRLVPILIICGVLAVVGSSVWQILKLRSHVEEQLAQLNQQKVLLLNEEKRLKEEIVQLNTPSYIEQLAREQLGLVKHGEILISPKN
;
A
#
# COMPACT_ATOMS: atom_id res chain seq x y z
N MET A 1 41.11 38.38 -63.99
CA MET A 1 41.30 37.52 -62.80
C MET A 1 40.29 37.90 -61.72
N LYS A 2 39.29 37.04 -61.43
CA LYS A 2 38.24 37.30 -60.43
C LYS A 2 38.64 36.64 -59.10
N ARG A 3 38.86 37.42 -58.04
CA ARG A 3 39.05 36.91 -56.67
C ARG A 3 37.75 37.10 -55.89
N THR A 4 36.96 36.03 -55.78
CA THR A 4 35.79 35.98 -54.91
C THR A 4 36.24 35.82 -53.45
N ARG A 5 36.04 36.86 -52.64
CA ARG A 5 36.26 36.80 -51.18
C ARG A 5 35.05 36.15 -50.52
N LEU A 6 35.22 34.94 -49.99
CA LEU A 6 34.23 34.29 -49.12
C LEU A 6 34.10 35.11 -47.83
N LYS A 7 32.99 35.84 -47.68
CA LYS A 7 32.66 36.64 -46.50
C LYS A 7 32.31 35.72 -45.33
N SER A 8 32.91 35.97 -44.17
CA SER A 8 32.83 35.12 -42.98
C SER A 8 31.43 35.10 -42.36
N LYS A 9 30.89 33.89 -42.18
CA LYS A 9 29.61 33.60 -41.51
C LYS A 9 29.79 33.45 -39.99
N ALA A 10 30.72 34.22 -39.40
CA ALA A 10 31.18 34.00 -38.02
C ALA A 10 30.44 34.83 -36.95
N GLN A 11 29.78 35.93 -37.32
CA GLN A 11 29.17 36.85 -36.35
C GLN A 11 27.82 36.39 -35.77
N ASN A 12 27.06 35.53 -36.48
CA ASN A 12 25.73 35.12 -36.01
C ASN A 12 25.78 34.02 -34.94
N ARG A 13 26.88 33.24 -34.86
CA ARG A 13 27.02 32.13 -33.90
C ARG A 13 27.10 32.59 -32.43
N HIS A 14 27.58 33.81 -32.19
CA HIS A 14 27.73 34.37 -30.84
C HIS A 14 26.39 34.81 -30.24
N ARG A 15 25.47 35.37 -31.05
CA ARG A 15 24.16 35.84 -30.57
C ARG A 15 23.20 34.71 -30.23
N VAL A 16 23.23 33.58 -30.96
CA VAL A 16 22.42 32.40 -30.63
C VAL A 16 22.89 31.74 -29.33
N ARG A 17 24.21 31.69 -29.10
CA ARG A 17 24.78 31.10 -27.87
C ARG A 17 24.35 31.87 -26.62
N PHE A 18 24.32 33.20 -26.67
CA PHE A 18 23.85 34.04 -25.56
C PHE A 18 22.34 33.94 -25.28
N ARG A 19 21.50 33.66 -26.28
CA ARG A 19 20.05 33.41 -26.08
C ARG A 19 19.72 32.00 -25.61
N LEU A 20 20.61 31.02 -25.81
CA LEU A 20 20.43 29.63 -25.39
C LEU A 20 20.87 29.38 -23.94
N VAL A 21 21.80 30.18 -23.40
CA VAL A 21 22.24 30.10 -22.00
C VAL A 21 21.09 30.24 -21.00
N PRO A 22 20.19 31.23 -21.06
CA PRO A 22 19.08 31.32 -20.12
C PRO A 22 18.10 30.15 -20.24
N ILE A 23 17.89 29.62 -21.45
CA ILE A 23 17.04 28.44 -21.68
C ILE A 23 17.65 27.19 -21.03
N LEU A 24 18.96 26.99 -21.14
CA LEU A 24 19.66 25.88 -20.48
C LEU A 24 19.63 26.01 -18.95
N ILE A 25 19.77 27.23 -18.42
CA ILE A 25 19.65 27.48 -16.97
C ILE A 25 18.24 27.15 -16.49
N ILE A 26 17.19 27.62 -17.18
CA ILE A 26 15.79 27.32 -16.84
C ILE A 26 15.52 25.81 -16.92
N CYS A 27 16.02 25.13 -17.97
CA CYS A 27 15.87 23.69 -18.12
C CYS A 27 16.60 22.92 -17.00
N GLY A 28 17.78 23.38 -16.59
CA GLY A 28 18.51 22.83 -15.44
C GLY A 28 17.74 23.00 -14.13
N VAL A 29 17.16 24.17 -13.87
CA VAL A 29 16.33 24.42 -12.68
C VAL A 29 15.08 23.54 -12.70
N LEU A 30 14.40 23.42 -13.84
CA LEU A 30 13.24 22.54 -14.00
C LEU A 30 13.59 21.05 -13.82
N ALA A 31 14.77 20.62 -14.28
CA ALA A 31 15.23 19.25 -14.06
C ALA A 31 15.47 18.95 -12.57
N VAL A 32 16.08 19.89 -11.84
CA VAL A 32 16.29 19.76 -10.39
C VAL A 32 14.95 19.73 -9.65
N VAL A 33 14.05 20.68 -9.92
CA VAL A 33 12.73 20.76 -9.27
C VAL A 33 11.87 19.54 -9.63
N GLY A 34 11.88 19.11 -10.89
CA GLY A 34 11.16 17.92 -11.36
C GLY A 34 11.63 16.63 -10.69
N SER A 35 12.94 16.52 -10.44
CA SER A 35 13.52 15.36 -9.74
C SER A 35 13.02 15.24 -8.30
N SER A 36 12.88 16.37 -7.59
CA SER A 36 12.40 16.41 -6.21
C SER A 36 10.91 16.05 -6.10
N VAL A 37 10.09 16.51 -7.05
CA VAL A 37 8.66 16.18 -7.10
C VAL A 37 8.44 14.68 -7.33
N TRP A 38 9.23 14.06 -8.21
CA TRP A 38 9.17 12.62 -8.45
C TRP A 38 9.52 11.78 -7.21
N GLN A 39 10.53 12.20 -6.45
CA GLN A 39 10.91 11.52 -5.21
C GLN A 39 9.79 11.60 -4.14
N ILE A 40 9.14 12.76 -4.02
CA ILE A 40 8.04 12.97 -3.06
C ILE A 40 6.82 12.13 -3.43
N LEU A 41 6.46 12.07 -4.72
CA LEU A 41 5.34 11.26 -5.18
C LEU A 41 5.57 9.77 -4.95
N LYS A 42 6.78 9.28 -5.24
CA LYS A 42 7.16 7.89 -4.98
C LYS A 42 7.12 7.57 -3.48
N LEU A 43 7.61 8.47 -2.62
CA LEU A 43 7.57 8.26 -1.18
C LEU A 43 6.13 8.23 -0.65
N ARG A 44 5.25 9.11 -1.15
CA ARG A 44 3.84 9.12 -0.77
C ARG A 44 3.12 7.83 -1.15
N SER A 45 3.37 7.28 -2.34
CA SER A 45 2.71 6.02 -2.73
C SER A 45 3.05 4.86 -1.79
N HIS A 46 4.32 4.76 -1.37
CA HIS A 46 4.75 3.68 -0.46
C HIS A 46 4.16 3.86 0.94
N VAL A 47 4.06 5.10 1.43
CA VAL A 47 3.47 5.40 2.73
C VAL A 47 1.96 5.14 2.73
N GLU A 48 1.25 5.53 1.65
CA GLU A 48 -0.18 5.28 1.49
C GLU A 48 -0.48 3.78 1.40
N GLU A 49 0.32 3.01 0.65
CA GLU A 49 0.17 1.55 0.59
C GLU A 49 0.40 0.90 1.97
N GLN A 50 1.43 1.32 2.69
CA GLN A 50 1.68 0.82 4.05
C GLN A 50 0.54 1.19 5.00
N LEU A 51 0.03 2.42 4.94
CA LEU A 51 -1.14 2.85 5.72
C LEU A 51 -2.37 2.03 5.38
N ALA A 52 -2.63 1.76 4.10
CA ALA A 52 -3.75 0.94 3.68
C ALA A 52 -3.63 -0.50 4.22
N GLN A 53 -2.44 -1.11 4.11
CA GLN A 53 -2.16 -2.44 4.66
C GLN A 53 -2.32 -2.50 6.18
N LEU A 54 -1.79 -1.50 6.90
CA LEU A 54 -1.93 -1.43 8.36
C LEU A 54 -3.39 -1.25 8.78
N ASN A 55 -4.14 -0.40 8.08
CA ASN A 55 -5.56 -0.20 8.35
C ASN A 55 -6.37 -1.48 8.09
N GLN A 56 -6.08 -2.21 7.01
CA GLN A 56 -6.71 -3.50 6.74
C GLN A 56 -6.42 -4.50 7.86
N GLN A 57 -5.16 -4.65 8.27
CA GLN A 57 -4.79 -5.53 9.38
C GLN A 57 -5.50 -5.15 10.68
N LYS A 58 -5.57 -3.85 10.98
CA LYS A 58 -6.28 -3.36 12.16
C LYS A 58 -7.76 -3.73 12.13
N VAL A 59 -8.43 -3.58 11.00
CA VAL A 59 -9.85 -3.95 10.85
C VAL A 59 -10.05 -5.46 11.01
N LEU A 60 -9.16 -6.29 10.44
CA LEU A 60 -9.20 -7.74 10.59
C LEU A 60 -9.06 -8.15 12.07
N LEU A 61 -8.06 -7.60 12.76
CA LEU A 61 -7.81 -7.90 14.18
C LEU A 61 -8.98 -7.44 15.07
N LEU A 62 -9.57 -6.28 14.81
CA LEU A 62 -10.74 -5.80 15.56
C LEU A 62 -11.96 -6.69 15.37
N ASN A 63 -12.17 -7.22 14.15
CA ASN A 63 -13.25 -8.16 13.88
C ASN A 63 -13.00 -9.50 14.58
N GLU A 64 -11.76 -9.98 14.57
CA GLU A 64 -11.37 -11.20 15.29
C GLU A 64 -11.53 -11.04 16.80
N GLU A 65 -11.11 -9.91 17.37
CA GLU A 65 -11.30 -9.60 18.79
C GLU A 65 -12.78 -9.63 19.18
N LYS A 66 -13.67 -9.05 18.36
CA LYS A 66 -15.12 -9.09 18.59
C LYS A 66 -15.66 -10.51 18.56
N ARG A 67 -15.29 -11.30 17.54
CA ARG A 67 -15.70 -12.71 17.40
C ARG A 67 -15.27 -13.52 18.63
N LEU A 68 -14.02 -13.37 19.06
CA LEU A 68 -13.48 -14.07 20.23
C LEU A 68 -14.17 -13.63 21.52
N LYS A 69 -14.49 -12.34 21.67
CA LYS A 69 -15.26 -11.85 22.83
C LYS A 69 -16.66 -12.44 22.87
N GLU A 70 -17.35 -12.53 21.74
CA GLU A 70 -18.66 -13.17 21.65
C GLU A 70 -18.57 -14.66 21.99
N GLU A 71 -17.56 -15.37 21.50
CA GLU A 71 -17.30 -16.76 21.83
C GLU A 71 -17.03 -16.97 23.33
N ILE A 72 -16.24 -16.09 23.97
CA ILE A 72 -16.03 -16.11 25.42
C ILE A 72 -17.36 -15.90 26.17
N VAL A 73 -18.20 -14.97 25.73
CA VAL A 73 -19.52 -14.74 26.34
C VAL A 73 -20.41 -15.99 26.23
N GLN A 74 -20.40 -16.66 25.07
CA GLN A 74 -21.13 -17.91 24.87
C GLN A 74 -20.59 -19.02 25.77
N LEU A 75 -19.26 -19.18 25.83
CA LEU A 75 -18.57 -20.15 26.70
C LEU A 75 -18.79 -19.89 28.19
N ASN A 76 -19.20 -18.69 28.61
CA ASN A 76 -19.57 -18.42 30.00
C ASN A 76 -20.96 -18.92 30.38
N THR A 77 -21.75 -19.45 29.43
CA THR A 77 -23.07 -20.01 29.72
C THR A 77 -22.99 -21.54 29.92
N PRO A 78 -23.52 -22.10 31.02
CA PRO A 78 -23.47 -23.55 31.28
C PRO A 78 -24.09 -24.39 30.16
N SER A 79 -25.16 -23.89 29.53
CA SER A 79 -25.87 -24.56 28.44
C SER A 79 -24.99 -24.71 27.18
N TYR A 80 -24.20 -23.69 26.85
CA TYR A 80 -23.32 -23.75 25.68
C TYR A 80 -22.12 -24.66 25.93
N ILE A 81 -21.56 -24.65 27.15
CA ILE A 81 -20.53 -25.62 27.56
C ILE A 81 -21.07 -27.06 27.46
N GLU A 82 -22.30 -27.30 27.92
CA GLU A 82 -22.94 -28.62 27.86
C GLU A 82 -23.16 -29.08 26.41
N GLN A 83 -23.59 -28.18 25.52
CA GLN A 83 -23.73 -28.46 24.09
C GLN A 83 -22.38 -28.76 23.44
N LEU A 84 -21.35 -27.94 23.71
CA LEU A 84 -20.01 -28.15 23.18
C LEU A 84 -19.40 -29.46 23.68
N ALA A 85 -19.62 -29.82 24.95
CA ALA A 85 -19.20 -31.09 25.54
C ALA A 85 -19.90 -32.29 24.88
N ARG A 86 -21.19 -32.16 24.54
CA ARG A 86 -21.92 -33.18 23.76
C ARG A 86 -21.36 -33.32 22.35
N GLU A 87 -21.09 -32.21 21.66
CA GLU A 87 -20.66 -32.20 20.26
C GLU A 87 -19.20 -32.63 20.07
N GLN A 88 -18.28 -32.10 20.88
CA GLN A 88 -16.84 -32.32 20.72
C GLN A 88 -16.32 -33.55 21.49
N LEU A 89 -16.94 -33.86 22.62
CA LEU A 89 -16.48 -34.92 23.53
C LEU A 89 -17.46 -36.10 23.63
N GLY A 90 -18.65 -36.01 23.01
CA GLY A 90 -19.67 -37.04 23.12
C GLY A 90 -20.16 -37.24 24.56
N LEU A 91 -20.06 -36.23 25.43
CA LEU A 91 -20.49 -36.37 26.82
C LEU A 91 -22.01 -36.35 26.92
N VAL A 92 -22.58 -37.16 27.81
CA VAL A 92 -24.03 -37.20 28.08
C VAL A 92 -24.29 -37.00 29.57
N LYS A 93 -25.46 -36.47 29.92
CA LYS A 93 -25.81 -36.24 31.33
C LYS A 93 -26.03 -37.59 32.03
N HIS A 94 -25.87 -37.61 33.35
CA HIS A 94 -26.13 -38.82 34.13
C HIS A 94 -27.59 -39.27 33.93
N GLY A 95 -27.77 -40.49 33.39
CA GLY A 95 -29.08 -41.05 33.03
C GLY A 95 -29.46 -40.96 31.55
N GLU A 96 -28.68 -40.29 30.71
CA GLU A 96 -28.84 -40.27 29.24
C GLU A 96 -28.01 -41.39 28.58
N ILE A 97 -28.49 -41.91 27.44
CA ILE A 97 -27.81 -42.98 26.69
C ILE A 97 -27.38 -42.43 25.34
N LEU A 98 -26.11 -42.62 24.99
CA LEU A 98 -25.54 -42.18 23.71
C LEU A 98 -25.92 -43.17 22.61
N ILE A 99 -26.69 -42.74 21.62
CA ILE A 99 -27.11 -43.59 20.50
C ILE A 99 -26.28 -43.22 19.27
N SER A 100 -25.33 -44.08 18.90
CA SER A 100 -24.57 -43.93 17.66
C SER A 100 -25.33 -44.60 16.50
N PRO A 101 -25.44 -43.97 15.31
CA PRO A 101 -26.07 -44.60 14.15
C PRO A 101 -25.29 -45.85 13.73
N LYS A 102 -26.01 -46.96 13.56
CA LYS A 102 -25.44 -48.23 13.09
C LYS A 102 -25.28 -48.16 11.56
N ASN A 103 -24.05 -47.95 11.10
CA ASN A 103 -23.65 -48.22 9.71
C ASN A 103 -23.39 -49.71 9.52
#